data_AF-A0A5Z0Y1Q7-F1
#
_entry.id   AF-A0A5Z0Y1Q7-F1
#
_cell.length_a   1.000
_cell.length_b   1.000
_cell.length_c   1.000
_cell.angle_alpha   90.00
_cell.angle_beta   90.00
_cell.angle_gamma   90.00
#
_symmetry.space_group_name_H-M   'P 1'
#
loop_
_entity.id
_entity.type
_entity.pdbx_description
1 polymer ?
#
loop_
_entity_poly.entity_id
_entity_poly.type
_entity_poly.pdbx_seq_one_letter_code
_entity_poly.pdbx_strand_id
1 'polypeptide(L)'
;SVAALGALLSSSAFAEDILAKVSNGAISDNSAGVKVLSLDEMKEVKGGYEFSRASSYDYTAGIRSYAYFVYNNGNSVNSELQVENYKKVLATFRFVNNQKEYYLQTYNPLTGSYGTIFPNYSTSWGKNAMKIMRQFQSRY
;
A
#
# COMPACT_ATOMS: atom_id res chain seq x y z
N SER A 1 -23.11 22.72 43.98
CA SER A 1 -21.99 23.04 43.08
C SER A 1 -22.41 22.90 41.63
N VAL A 2 -22.80 24.00 40.99
CA VAL A 2 -23.09 24.10 39.53
C VAL A 2 -21.87 24.61 38.76
N ALA A 3 -20.91 25.23 39.46
CA ALA A 3 -19.69 25.81 38.90
C ALA A 3 -18.68 24.78 38.36
N ALA A 4 -18.67 23.55 38.88
CA ALA A 4 -17.75 22.50 38.41
C ALA A 4 -18.15 21.94 37.03
N LEU A 5 -19.44 21.92 36.71
CA LEU A 5 -19.94 21.47 35.41
C LEU A 5 -19.71 22.54 34.32
N GLY A 6 -19.83 23.82 34.68
CA GLY A 6 -19.51 24.94 33.77
C GLY A 6 -18.03 25.02 33.41
N ALA A 7 -17.13 24.72 34.36
CA ALA A 7 -15.69 24.70 34.12
C ALA A 7 -15.21 23.52 33.24
N LEU A 8 -15.91 22.37 33.30
CA LEU A 8 -15.60 21.21 32.45
C LEU A 8 -16.03 21.41 30.99
N LEU A 9 -17.09 22.21 30.75
CA LEU A 9 -17.57 22.55 29.40
C LEU A 9 -16.72 23.65 28.72
N SER A 10 -15.94 24.41 29.49
CA SER A 10 -15.07 25.48 28.94
C SER A 10 -13.72 24.98 28.42
N SER A 11 -13.37 23.71 28.61
CA SER A 11 -12.21 23.09 27.97
C SER A 11 -12.65 22.49 26.63
N SER A 12 -12.44 23.24 25.55
CA SER A 12 -12.90 22.93 24.19
C SER A 12 -12.62 21.50 23.74
N ALA A 13 -11.48 20.92 24.13
CA ALA A 13 -11.10 19.55 23.77
C ALA A 13 -11.89 18.45 24.50
N PHE A 14 -12.49 18.73 25.66
CA PHE A 14 -13.34 17.79 26.40
C PHE A 14 -14.83 17.99 26.09
N ALA A 15 -15.22 19.22 25.72
CA ALA A 15 -16.59 19.50 25.31
C ALA A 15 -16.98 18.76 24.02
N GLU A 16 -16.07 18.67 23.05
CA GLU A 16 -16.31 17.96 21.79
C GLU A 16 -16.55 16.44 22.01
N ASP A 17 -15.76 15.79 22.87
CA ASP A 17 -15.89 14.34 23.18
C ASP A 17 -17.16 14.03 23.99
N ILE A 18 -17.54 14.93 24.90
CA ILE A 18 -18.78 14.80 25.69
C ILE A 18 -20.02 15.02 24.80
N LEU A 19 -19.99 15.99 23.88
CA LEU A 19 -21.08 16.21 22.93
C LEU A 19 -21.25 15.03 21.95
N ALA A 20 -20.16 14.38 21.53
CA ALA A 20 -20.20 13.16 20.73
C ALA A 20 -20.84 11.98 21.48
N LYS A 21 -20.56 11.84 22.80
CA LYS A 21 -21.17 10.82 23.66
C LYS A 21 -22.64 11.09 24.00
N VAL A 22 -23.04 12.34 24.19
CA VAL A 22 -24.41 12.74 24.54
C VAL A 22 -25.36 12.69 23.33
N SER A 23 -24.85 12.93 22.12
CA SER A 23 -25.64 12.87 20.88
C SER A 23 -25.87 11.45 20.33
N ASN A 24 -25.46 10.40 21.07
CA ASN A 24 -25.58 9.01 20.66
C ASN A 24 -24.97 8.72 19.27
N GLY A 25 -23.91 9.47 18.90
CA GLY A 25 -23.25 9.37 17.60
C GLY A 25 -23.94 10.09 16.44
N ALA A 26 -25.11 10.72 16.64
CA ALA A 26 -25.91 11.29 15.54
C ALA A 26 -25.35 12.57 14.91
N ILE A 27 -24.31 13.19 15.49
CA ILE A 27 -23.60 14.35 14.90
C ILE A 27 -22.30 13.93 14.20
N SER A 28 -21.85 12.67 14.37
CA SER A 28 -20.59 12.16 13.83
C SER A 28 -20.84 11.03 12.84
N ASP A 29 -21.66 11.25 11.80
CA ASP A 29 -21.62 10.33 10.65
C ASP A 29 -20.24 10.32 9.98
N ASN A 30 -19.41 11.34 10.25
CA ASN A 30 -17.99 11.35 9.92
C ASN A 30 -17.17 11.83 11.12
N SER A 31 -16.38 10.94 11.70
CA SER A 31 -15.37 11.29 12.70
C SER A 31 -14.49 12.43 12.18
N ALA A 32 -14.10 13.36 13.06
CA ALA A 32 -13.17 14.43 12.71
C ALA A 32 -11.93 13.83 12.01
N GLY A 33 -11.65 14.28 10.78
CA GLY A 33 -10.56 13.78 9.94
C GLY A 33 -10.95 12.71 8.90
N VAL A 34 -12.20 12.23 8.87
CA VAL A 34 -12.69 11.29 7.84
C VAL A 34 -13.32 12.08 6.69
N LYS A 35 -12.70 12.00 5.51
CA LYS A 35 -13.26 12.58 4.27
C LYS A 35 -14.23 11.58 3.63
N VAL A 36 -15.50 11.96 3.52
CA VAL A 36 -16.44 11.29 2.62
C VAL A 36 -16.13 11.71 1.20
N LEU A 37 -15.95 10.73 0.32
CA LEU A 37 -15.75 10.96 -1.11
C LEU A 37 -17.11 11.17 -1.78
N SER A 38 -17.20 12.18 -2.63
CA SER A 38 -18.31 12.32 -3.59
C SER A 38 -18.28 11.19 -4.63
N LEU A 39 -19.39 10.98 -5.35
CA LEU A 39 -19.47 9.95 -6.40
C LEU A 39 -18.38 10.08 -7.47
N ASP A 40 -17.98 11.31 -7.79
CA ASP A 40 -16.92 11.55 -8.77
C ASP A 40 -15.54 11.29 -8.17
N GLU A 41 -15.31 11.66 -6.90
CA GLU A 41 -14.07 11.32 -6.19
C GLU A 41 -13.91 9.81 -5.98
N MET A 42 -15.01 9.08 -5.76
CA MET A 42 -15.00 7.61 -5.70
C MET A 42 -14.57 6.97 -7.02
N LYS A 43 -14.95 7.55 -8.17
CA LYS A 43 -14.49 7.09 -9.50
C LYS A 43 -13.01 7.37 -9.73
N GLU A 44 -12.49 8.41 -9.09
CA GLU A 44 -11.07 8.78 -9.15
C GLU A 44 -10.19 8.00 -8.17
N VAL A 45 -10.77 7.20 -7.26
CA VAL A 45 -10.01 6.24 -6.45
C VAL A 45 -9.47 5.14 -7.36
N LYS A 46 -8.32 5.41 -7.99
CA LYS A 46 -7.51 4.40 -8.65
C LYS A 46 -6.94 3.50 -7.55
N GLY A 47 -7.44 2.26 -7.49
CA GLY A 47 -6.95 1.26 -6.54
C GLY A 47 -5.44 1.07 -6.62
N GLY A 48 -4.83 0.59 -5.53
CA GLY A 48 -3.40 0.28 -5.49
C GLY A 48 -2.99 -0.88 -6.41
N TYR A 49 -1.71 -1.19 -6.43
CA TYR A 49 -1.19 -2.37 -7.12
C TYR A 49 -1.77 -3.65 -6.50
N GLU A 50 -1.99 -4.63 -7.35
CA GLU A 50 -2.42 -5.97 -6.99
C GLU A 50 -1.20 -6.90 -6.95
N PHE A 51 -1.16 -7.75 -5.92
CA PHE A 51 -0.08 -8.71 -5.71
C PHE A 51 -0.67 -10.11 -5.69
N SER A 52 -0.38 -10.91 -6.73
CA SER A 52 -0.85 -12.29 -6.83
C SER A 52 0.29 -13.24 -6.49
N ARG A 53 0.03 -14.23 -5.63
CA ARG A 53 1.06 -15.15 -5.13
C ARG A 53 1.67 -15.97 -6.28
N ALA A 54 2.99 -15.91 -6.42
CA ALA A 54 3.72 -16.56 -7.50
C ALA A 54 4.67 -17.64 -6.94
N SER A 55 4.13 -18.70 -6.31
CA SER A 55 4.91 -19.72 -5.58
C SER A 55 5.92 -20.47 -6.43
N SER A 56 5.70 -20.58 -7.74
CA SER A 56 6.66 -21.16 -8.68
C SER A 56 7.97 -20.36 -8.81
N TYR A 57 8.03 -19.13 -8.27
CA TYR A 57 9.18 -18.23 -8.31
C TYR A 57 9.83 -18.03 -6.94
N ASP A 58 9.44 -18.82 -5.94
CA ASP A 58 10.11 -18.80 -4.65
C ASP A 58 11.50 -19.41 -4.74
N TYR A 59 12.34 -19.02 -3.79
CA TYR A 59 13.59 -19.72 -3.53
C TYR A 59 13.54 -20.38 -2.15
N THR A 60 13.72 -21.70 -2.10
CA THR A 60 13.61 -22.50 -0.86
C THR A 60 14.91 -23.19 -0.45
N ALA A 61 15.89 -23.28 -1.36
CA ALA A 61 17.14 -24.01 -1.15
C ALA A 61 18.24 -23.22 -0.39
N GLY A 62 17.98 -21.97 -0.05
CA GLY A 62 18.90 -21.11 0.71
C GLY A 62 18.16 -20.01 1.44
N ILE A 63 18.54 -18.74 1.22
CA ILE A 63 17.82 -17.59 1.80
C ILE A 63 16.39 -17.59 1.26
N ARG A 64 15.44 -17.98 2.11
CA ARG A 64 14.07 -18.21 1.67
C ARG A 64 13.44 -16.91 1.17
N SER A 65 12.89 -16.95 -0.05
CA SER A 65 12.21 -15.82 -0.67
C SER A 65 10.82 -16.20 -1.18
N TYR A 66 9.93 -15.21 -1.20
CA TYR A 66 8.53 -15.35 -1.57
C TYR A 66 8.16 -14.33 -2.64
N ALA A 67 7.73 -14.81 -3.79
CA ALA A 67 7.47 -13.97 -4.96
C ALA A 67 5.97 -13.74 -5.22
N TYR A 68 5.66 -12.57 -5.77
CA TYR A 68 4.30 -12.16 -6.15
C TYR A 68 4.34 -11.46 -7.51
N PHE A 69 3.44 -11.82 -8.41
CA PHE A 69 3.18 -11.05 -9.61
C PHE A 69 2.61 -9.68 -9.25
N VAL A 70 3.02 -8.66 -9.99
CA VAL A 70 2.53 -7.30 -9.82
C VAL A 70 1.61 -6.93 -10.97
N TYR A 71 0.39 -6.49 -10.62
CA TYR A 71 -0.59 -5.98 -11.58
C TYR A 71 -1.08 -4.61 -11.17
N ASN A 72 -1.58 -3.85 -12.13
CA ASN A 72 -2.33 -2.62 -11.92
C ASN A 72 -3.69 -2.76 -12.59
N ASN A 73 -4.74 -2.80 -11.79
CA ASN A 73 -6.11 -2.99 -12.27
C ASN A 73 -6.24 -4.19 -13.23
N GLY A 74 -5.73 -5.36 -12.83
CA GLY A 74 -5.70 -6.58 -13.64
C GLY A 74 -4.72 -6.60 -14.83
N ASN A 75 -4.02 -5.50 -15.10
CA ASN A 75 -3.08 -5.39 -16.21
C ASN A 75 -1.63 -5.53 -15.76
N SER A 76 -0.77 -5.99 -16.66
CA SER A 76 0.68 -6.04 -16.43
C SER A 76 1.25 -4.62 -16.24
N VAL A 77 2.15 -4.47 -15.27
CA VAL A 77 2.88 -3.21 -14.99
C VAL A 77 4.11 -3.00 -15.89
N ASN A 78 4.31 -3.83 -16.92
CA ASN A 78 5.53 -3.82 -17.71
C ASN A 78 5.76 -2.47 -18.41
N SER A 79 4.72 -1.86 -19.00
CA SER A 79 4.82 -0.54 -19.62
C SER A 79 5.16 0.56 -18.60
N GLU A 80 4.54 0.54 -17.41
CA GLU A 80 4.81 1.48 -16.32
C GLU A 80 6.27 1.43 -15.83
N LEU A 81 6.90 0.27 -15.99
CA LEU A 81 8.28 -0.01 -15.56
C LEU A 81 9.28 -0.06 -16.71
N GLN A 82 8.85 0.19 -17.95
CA GLN A 82 9.67 0.04 -19.16
C GLN A 82 10.33 -1.34 -19.30
N VAL A 83 9.59 -2.38 -18.92
CA VAL A 83 9.99 -3.79 -19.06
C VAL A 83 9.34 -4.36 -20.32
N GLU A 84 10.06 -5.20 -21.05
CA GLU A 84 9.52 -5.91 -22.21
C GLU A 84 8.29 -6.76 -21.83
N ASN A 85 7.24 -6.74 -22.64
CA ASN A 85 5.92 -7.32 -22.34
C ASN A 85 5.92 -8.82 -22.00
N TYR A 86 6.85 -9.60 -22.54
CA TYR A 86 6.93 -11.04 -22.33
C TYR A 86 7.57 -11.41 -20.98
N LYS A 87 8.32 -10.50 -20.37
CA LYS A 87 8.91 -10.69 -19.03
C LYS A 87 7.83 -10.56 -17.95
N LYS A 88 8.02 -11.25 -16.83
CA LYS A 88 7.15 -11.12 -15.65
C LYS A 88 7.77 -10.15 -14.66
N VAL A 89 6.97 -9.29 -14.05
CA VAL A 89 7.41 -8.42 -12.94
C VAL A 89 7.01 -9.08 -11.63
N LEU A 90 7.98 -9.25 -10.74
CA LEU A 90 7.83 -9.92 -9.45
C LEU A 90 8.24 -8.98 -8.32
N ALA A 91 7.34 -8.77 -7.37
CA ALA A 91 7.66 -8.23 -6.06
C ALA A 91 8.02 -9.40 -5.13
N THR A 92 9.19 -9.31 -4.51
CA THR A 92 9.75 -10.43 -3.73
C THR A 92 10.22 -9.92 -2.39
N PHE A 93 10.00 -10.69 -1.33
CA PHE A 93 10.69 -10.49 -0.06
C PHE A 93 11.47 -11.74 0.32
N ARG A 94 12.58 -11.55 1.05
CA ARG A 94 13.42 -12.61 1.58
C ARG A 94 13.77 -12.36 3.04
N PHE A 95 14.05 -13.42 3.79
CA PHE A 95 14.46 -13.30 5.19
C PHE A 95 15.99 -13.27 5.32
N VAL A 96 16.55 -12.09 5.62
CA VAL A 96 17.98 -11.89 5.89
C VAL A 96 18.14 -11.45 7.33
N ASN A 97 18.91 -12.20 8.13
CA ASN A 97 19.13 -11.88 9.56
C ASN A 97 17.82 -11.63 10.33
N ASN A 98 16.81 -12.46 10.08
CA ASN A 98 15.48 -12.36 10.70
C ASN A 98 14.69 -11.08 10.34
N GLN A 99 15.11 -10.34 9.31
CA GLN A 99 14.41 -9.19 8.77
C GLN A 99 13.99 -9.47 7.31
N LYS A 100 12.88 -8.86 6.89
CA LYS A 100 12.43 -8.93 5.51
C LYS A 100 13.15 -7.88 4.67
N GLU A 101 13.82 -8.34 3.63
CA GLU A 101 14.35 -7.48 2.57
C GLU A 101 13.47 -7.60 1.35
N TYR A 102 13.06 -6.47 0.80
CA TYR A 102 12.08 -6.39 -0.30
C TYR A 102 12.75 -5.84 -1.55
N TYR A 103 12.43 -6.45 -2.68
CA TYR A 103 12.98 -6.04 -3.96
C TYR A 103 12.01 -6.35 -5.10
N LEU A 104 12.22 -5.66 -6.22
CA LEU A 104 11.52 -5.87 -7.47
C LEU A 104 12.48 -6.49 -8.47
N GLN A 105 11.98 -7.47 -9.21
CA GLN A 105 12.74 -8.16 -10.23
C GLN A 105 11.86 -8.48 -11.43
N THR A 106 12.52 -8.72 -12.55
CA THR A 106 11.94 -9.27 -13.76
C THR A 106 12.34 -10.74 -13.86
N TYR A 107 11.46 -11.56 -14.42
CA TYR A 107 11.77 -12.91 -14.85
C TYR A 107 11.60 -13.00 -16.37
N ASN A 108 12.63 -13.49 -17.05
CA ASN A 108 12.61 -13.79 -18.47
C ASN A 108 12.25 -15.27 -18.69
N PRO A 109 11.05 -15.59 -19.20
CA PRO A 109 10.65 -16.98 -19.44
C PRO A 109 11.40 -17.65 -20.59
N LEU A 110 12.01 -16.89 -21.50
CA LEU A 110 12.75 -17.43 -22.65
C LEU A 110 14.13 -17.95 -22.24
N THR A 111 14.75 -17.31 -21.25
CA THR A 111 16.11 -17.63 -20.80
C THR A 111 16.16 -18.20 -19.39
N GLY A 112 15.06 -18.15 -18.63
CA GLY A 112 15.00 -18.52 -17.22
C GLY A 112 15.76 -17.57 -16.29
N SER A 113 16.14 -16.37 -16.76
CA SER A 113 16.98 -15.44 -16.01
C SER A 113 16.18 -14.38 -15.26
N TYR A 114 16.76 -13.86 -14.19
CA TYR A 114 16.23 -12.76 -13.40
C TYR A 114 17.01 -11.47 -13.67
N GLY A 115 16.32 -10.33 -13.64
CA GLY A 115 16.93 -9.00 -13.69
C GLY A 115 16.36 -8.10 -12.61
N THR A 116 17.21 -7.35 -11.92
CA THR A 116 16.77 -6.45 -10.83
C THR A 116 16.16 -5.18 -11.38
N ILE A 117 15.05 -4.73 -10.80
CA ILE A 117 14.48 -3.40 -11.03
C ILE A 117 14.91 -2.53 -9.86
N PHE A 118 15.67 -1.47 -10.14
CA PHE A 118 16.12 -0.51 -9.13
C PHE A 118 15.16 0.69 -9.08
N PRO A 119 14.31 0.80 -8.04
CA PRO A 119 13.46 1.95 -7.87
C PRO A 119 14.28 3.23 -7.72
N ASN A 120 13.80 4.33 -8.27
CA ASN A 120 14.48 5.63 -8.17
C ASN A 120 13.46 6.77 -8.25
N TYR A 121 13.82 7.96 -7.77
CA TYR A 121 12.95 9.14 -7.84
C TYR A 121 13.15 9.99 -9.10
N SER A 122 14.18 9.71 -9.89
CA SER A 122 14.60 10.55 -11.01
C SER A 122 13.78 10.30 -12.27
N THR A 123 13.19 9.12 -12.42
CA THR A 123 12.43 8.72 -13.62
C THR A 123 10.97 8.37 -13.29
N SER A 124 10.06 8.55 -14.24
CA SER A 124 8.64 8.20 -14.05
C SER A 124 8.47 6.71 -13.75
N TRP A 125 9.17 5.84 -14.47
CA TRP A 125 9.13 4.40 -14.24
C TRP A 125 9.76 4.02 -12.88
N GLY A 126 10.82 4.69 -12.47
CA GLY A 126 11.43 4.51 -11.15
C GLY A 126 10.48 4.89 -10.02
N LYS A 127 9.72 5.99 -10.18
CA LYS A 127 8.69 6.41 -9.23
C LYS A 127 7.57 5.36 -9.13
N ASN A 128 7.18 4.75 -10.24
CA ASN A 128 6.20 3.65 -10.23
C ASN A 128 6.77 2.42 -9.49
N ALA A 129 8.01 2.03 -9.77
CA ALA A 129 8.69 0.96 -9.02
C ALA A 129 8.73 1.25 -7.51
N MET A 130 9.01 2.50 -7.12
CA MET A 130 8.98 2.94 -5.72
C MET A 130 7.58 2.83 -5.10
N LYS A 131 6.51 3.16 -5.85
CA LYS A 131 5.13 3.02 -5.37
C LYS A 131 4.76 1.55 -5.17
N ILE A 132 5.09 0.69 -6.13
CA ILE A 132 4.88 -0.76 -6.05
C ILE A 132 5.60 -1.30 -4.80
N MET A 133 6.88 -0.99 -4.63
CA MET A 133 7.69 -1.47 -3.51
C MET A 133 7.08 -1.09 -2.15
N ARG A 134 6.68 0.17 -1.99
CA ARG A 134 6.06 0.65 -0.73
C ARG A 134 4.74 -0.06 -0.43
N GLN A 135 3.89 -0.21 -1.43
CA GLN A 135 2.61 -0.90 -1.25
C GLN A 135 2.80 -2.39 -0.97
N PHE A 136 3.83 -3.01 -1.56
CA PHE A 136 4.17 -4.39 -1.28
C PHE A 136 4.66 -4.56 0.17
N GLN A 137 5.60 -3.71 0.61
CA GLN A 137 6.12 -3.67 1.98
C GLN A 137 5.05 -3.42 3.05
N SER A 138 4.02 -2.62 2.74
CA SER A 138 2.95 -2.36 3.72
C SER A 138 2.00 -3.55 3.89
N ARG A 139 1.98 -4.50 2.95
CA ARG A 139 1.06 -5.64 2.92
C ARG A 139 1.71 -6.95 3.38
N TYR A 140 3.00 -7.11 3.13
CA TYR A 140 3.75 -8.36 3.39
C TYR A 140 5.00 -8.06 4.18
#